data_AF-A0A357N461-F1
#
_entry.id   AF-A0A357N461-F1
#
_cell.length_a   1.000
_cell.length_b   1.000
_cell.length_c   1.000
_cell.angle_alpha   90.00
_cell.angle_beta   90.00
_cell.angle_gamma   90.00
#
_symmetry.space_group_name_H-M   'P 1'
#
loop_
_entity.id
_entity.type
_entity.pdbx_description
1 polymer ?
#
loop_
_entity_poly.entity_id
_entity_poly.type
_entity_poly.pdbx_seq_one_letter_code
_entity_poly.pdbx_strand_id
1 'polypeptide(L)' 'MRILVTGASGFVGGALLRRLADVPGVQAFGVARRPLPLPNY' A
#
# COMPACT_ATOMS: atom_id res chain seq x y z
N MET A 1 4.89 -12.89 -3.04
CA MET A 1 4.89 -12.50 -1.60
C MET A 1 3.72 -11.57 -1.32
N ARG A 2 3.04 -11.73 -0.18
CA ARG A 2 1.89 -10.89 0.22
C ARG A 2 2.29 -9.95 1.35
N ILE A 3 1.94 -8.67 1.22
CA ILE A 3 2.32 -7.62 2.18
C ILE A 3 1.09 -6.79 2.53
N LEU A 4 0.88 -6.55 3.83
CA LEU A 4 -0.10 -5.58 4.33
C LEU A 4 0.64 -4.36 4.88
N VAL A 5 0.33 -3.17 4.36
CA VAL A 5 0.91 -1.90 4.83
C VAL A 5 -0.08 -1.21 5.74
N THR A 6 0.20 -1.19 7.04
CA THR A 6 -0.58 -0.42 8.02
C THR A 6 -0.16 1.05 8.01
N GLY A 7 -1.10 1.96 8.24
CA GLY A 7 -0.81 3.39 8.10
C GLY A 7 -0.59 3.78 6.63
N ALA A 8 -1.20 3.05 5.70
CA ALA A 8 -1.05 3.25 4.26
C ALA A 8 -1.39 4.68 3.81
N SER A 9 -2.28 5.42 4.47
CA SER A 9 -2.55 6.83 4.13
C SER A 9 -1.60 7.86 4.77
N GLY A 10 -0.52 7.41 5.40
CA GLY A 10 0.60 8.25 5.81
C GLY A 10 1.57 8.54 4.65
N PHE A 11 2.50 9.46 4.86
CA PHE A 11 3.49 9.85 3.85
C PHE A 11 4.30 8.64 3.35
N VAL A 12 4.93 7.90 4.26
CA VAL A 12 5.75 6.73 3.92
C VAL A 12 4.88 5.56 3.48
N GLY A 13 3.79 5.27 4.20
CA GLY A 13 2.91 4.14 3.89
C GLY A 13 2.36 4.20 2.47
N GLY A 14 1.93 5.39 2.03
CA GLY A 14 1.37 5.57 0.68
C GLY A 14 2.45 5.52 -0.39
N ALA A 15 3.64 6.06 -0.14
CA ALA A 15 4.77 5.96 -1.06
C ALA A 15 5.21 4.49 -1.23
N LEU A 16 5.30 3.75 -0.12
CA LEU A 16 5.63 2.33 -0.13
C LEU A 16 4.60 1.50 -0.88
N LEU A 17 3.30 1.72 -0.64
CA LEU A 17 2.23 0.98 -1.33
C LEU A 17 2.32 1.15 -2.85
N ARG A 18 2.57 2.37 -3.34
CA ARG A 18 2.77 2.65 -4.78
C ARG A 18 4.02 1.96 -5.31
N ARG A 19 5.15 2.04 -4.58
CA ARG A 19 6.39 1.41 -4.99
C ARG A 19 6.29 -0.11 -5.09
N LEU A 20 5.53 -0.74 -4.19
CA LEU A 20 5.30 -2.19 -4.18
C LEU A 20 4.37 -2.67 -5.30
N ALA A 21 3.51 -1.79 -5.85
CA ALA A 21 2.66 -2.13 -6.98
C ALA A 21 3.47 -2.50 -8.23
N ASP A 22 4.66 -1.92 -8.37
CA ASP A 22 5.56 -2.15 -9.52
C ASP A 22 6.57 -3.30 -9.28
N VAL A 23 6.49 -4.02 -8.15
CA VAL A 23 7.44 -5.10 -7.85
C VAL A 23 6.89 -6.44 -8.36
N PRO A 24 7.54 -7.10 -9.32
CA PRO A 24 7.09 -8.38 -9.83
C PRO A 24 6.97 -9.42 -8.71
N GLY A 25 5.84 -10.15 -8.70
CA GLY A 25 5.57 -11.19 -7.71
C GLY A 25 5.18 -10.69 -6.31
N VAL A 26 5.01 -9.38 -6.11
CA VAL A 26 4.47 -8.80 -4.87
C VAL A 26 3.00 -8.45 -5.04
N GLN A 27 2.20 -8.82 -4.05
CA GLN A 27 0.84 -8.32 -3.85
C GLN A 27 0.81 -7.51 -2.56
N ALA A 28 0.64 -6.20 -2.67
CA ALA A 28 0.56 -5.29 -1.53
C ALA A 28 -0.87 -4.78 -1.33
N PHE A 29 -1.33 -4.77 -0.09
CA PHE A 29 -2.62 -4.22 0.35
C PHE A 29 -2.40 -3.13 1.39
N GLY A 30 -3.27 -2.13 1.41
CA GLY A 30 -3.25 -1.04 2.37
C GLY A 30 -4.24 -1.23 3.51
N VAL A 31 -3.96 -0.62 4.67
CA VAL A 31 -5.00 -0.31 5.66
C VAL A 31 -4.57 0.93 6.45
N ALA A 32 -5.49 1.85 6.68
CA ALA A 32 -5.28 3.01 7.55
C ALA A 32 -6.62 3.66 7.94
N ARG A 33 -6.53 4.67 8.83
CA ARG A 33 -7.71 5.41 9.33
C ARG A 33 -8.42 6.25 8.27
N ARG A 34 -7.66 6.86 7.35
CA ARG A 34 -8.20 7.69 6.26
C ARG A 34 -8.04 6.95 4.93
N PRO A 35 -9.07 6.83 4.09
CA PRO A 35 -8.98 6.10 2.83
C PRO A 35 -7.97 6.71 1.86
N LEU A 36 -7.37 5.89 0.99
CA LEU A 36 -6.62 6.35 -0.18
C LEU A 36 -7.38 6.02 -1.47
N PRO A 37 -7.25 6.84 -2.52
CA PRO A 37 -7.79 6.54 -3.84
C PRO A 37 -6.87 5.57 -4.59
N LEU A 38 -6.60 4.40 -4.01
CA LEU A 38 -5.80 3.34 -4.63
C LEU A 38 -6.64 2.05 -4.68
N PRO A 39 -6.57 1.26 -5.76
CA PRO A 39 -7.44 0.09 -5.96
C PRO A 39 -7.15 -1.06 -4.97
N ASN A 40 -5.97 -1.05 -4.36
CA ASN A 40 -5.49 -2.05 -3.40
C ASN A 40 -5.37 -1.49 -1.97
N TYR A 41 -6.06 -0.39 -1.69
CA TYR A 41 -6.16 0.20 -0.35
C TYR A 41 -7.31 -0.41 0.45
#